data_AF-A0A4R2TAM8-F1
#
_entry.id   AF-A0A4R2TAM8-F1
#
_cell.length_a   1.000
_cell.length_b   1.000
_cell.length_c   1.000
_cell.angle_alpha   90.00
_cell.angle_beta   90.00
_cell.angle_gamma   90.00
#
_symmetry.space_group_name_H-M   'P 1'
#
loop_
_entity.id
_entity.type
_entity.pdbx_description
1 polymer ?
#
loop_
_entity_poly.entity_id
_entity_poly.type
_entity_poly.pdbx_seq_one_letter_code
_entity_poly.pdbx_strand_id
1 'polypeptide(L)' 'MENHADVVIVGSGVIGNDAAYYLAKEGKYVIVLEISDHIGDGGSTRNGGGVRQSGRHPAELPLAMYSVQNL' A
#
# COMPACT_ATOMS: atom_id res chain seq x y z
N MET A 1 -12.45 11.42 -22.41
CA MET A 1 -11.92 10.88 -21.15
C MET A 1 -12.31 11.85 -20.06
N GLU A 2 -12.94 11.39 -18.99
CA GLU A 2 -13.11 12.22 -17.80
C GLU A 2 -11.75 12.33 -17.10
N ASN A 3 -11.26 13.56 -16.94
CA ASN A 3 -9.95 13.84 -16.33
C ASN A 3 -10.09 14.13 -14.83
N HIS A 4 -10.92 13.36 -14.13
CA HIS A 4 -11.24 13.60 -12.73
C HIS A 4 -11.09 12.31 -11.94
N ALA A 5 -10.40 12.34 -10.81
CA ALA A 5 -10.39 11.28 -9.81
C ALA A 5 -10.71 11.88 -8.44
N ASP A 6 -11.38 11.12 -7.57
CA ASP A 6 -11.56 11.54 -6.18
C ASP A 6 -10.22 11.55 -5.46
N VAL A 7 -9.35 10.59 -5.78
CA VAL A 7 -7.99 10.47 -5.22
C VAL A 7 -7.02 10.02 -6.31
N VAL A 8 -5.86 10.69 -6.38
CA VAL A 8 -4.70 10.23 -7.16
C VAL A 8 -3.60 9.79 -6.19
N ILE A 9 -3.12 8.57 -6.36
CA ILE A 9 -2.03 7.99 -5.58
C ILE A 9 -0.79 7.89 -6.48
N VAL A 10 0.34 8.39 -5.99
CA VAL A 10 1.62 8.31 -6.69
C VAL A 10 2.48 7.22 -6.05
N GLY A 11 2.78 6.18 -6.83
CA GLY A 11 3.52 4.99 -6.44
C GLY A 11 2.63 3.77 -6.24
N SER A 12 2.91 2.69 -6.98
CA SER A 12 2.18 1.42 -6.96
C SER A 12 2.80 0.36 -6.04
N GLY A 13 3.54 0.81 -5.01
CA GLY A 13 4.05 -0.06 -3.95
C GLY A 13 2.93 -0.59 -3.05
N VAL A 14 3.28 -1.47 -2.10
CA VAL A 14 2.34 -2.11 -1.17
C VAL A 14 1.47 -1.09 -0.42
N ILE A 15 2.06 0.03 0.02
CA ILE A 15 1.32 1.09 0.73
C ILE A 15 0.37 1.84 -0.20
N GLY A 16 0.79 2.14 -1.43
CA GLY A 16 -0.06 2.83 -2.42
C GLY A 16 -1.26 1.98 -2.82
N ASN A 17 -1.04 0.69 -3.05
CA ASN A 17 -2.10 -0.24 -3.41
C ASN A 17 -3.01 -0.59 -2.21
N ASP A 18 -2.48 -0.65 -0.99
CA ASP A 18 -3.28 -0.80 0.23
C ASP A 18 -4.26 0.38 0.40
N ALA A 19 -3.77 1.61 0.31
CA ALA A 19 -4.61 2.80 0.34
C ALA A 19 -5.64 2.81 -0.80
N ALA A 20 -5.21 2.50 -2.03
CA ALA A 20 -6.11 2.42 -3.18
C ALA A 20 -7.23 1.40 -2.99
N TYR A 21 -6.90 0.22 -2.45
CA TYR A 21 -7.86 -0.85 -2.21
C TYR A 21 -8.96 -0.43 -1.24
N TYR A 22 -8.61 0.14 -0.09
CA TYR A 22 -9.60 0.55 0.90
C TYR A 22 -10.43 1.76 0.43
N LEU A 23 -9.81 2.75 -0.22
CA LEU A 23 -10.54 3.88 -0.81
C LEU A 23 -11.52 3.43 -1.91
N ALA A 24 -11.10 2.49 -2.76
CA ALA A 24 -11.98 1.93 -3.78
C ALA A 24 -13.15 1.13 -3.17
N LYS A 25 -12.92 0.39 -2.06
CA LYS A 25 -13.99 -0.28 -1.30
C LYS A 25 -15.00 0.70 -0.69
N GLU A 26 -14.57 1.92 -0.37
CA GLU A 26 -15.44 3.01 0.06
C GLU A 26 -16.12 3.75 -1.11
N GLY A 27 -15.98 3.24 -2.34
CA GLY A 27 -16.64 3.77 -3.53
C GLY A 27 -15.96 4.98 -4.16
N LYS A 28 -14.70 5.28 -3.80
CA LYS A 28 -13.93 6.37 -4.41
C LYS A 28 -13.39 5.97 -5.78
N TYR A 29 -13.42 6.89 -6.74
CA TYR A 29 -12.69 6.74 -7.98
C TYR A 29 -11.21 7.08 -7.76
N VAL A 30 -10.37 6.05 -7.73
CA VAL A 30 -8.94 6.15 -7.44
C VAL A 30 -8.12 5.87 -8.69
N ILE A 31 -7.16 6.74 -8.99
CA ILE A 31 -6.12 6.50 -9.99
C ILE A 31 -4.78 6.31 -9.28
N VAL A 32 -4.09 5.21 -9.58
CA VAL A 32 -2.72 4.95 -9.11
C VAL A 32 -1.76 5.17 -10.28
N LEU A 33 -0.73 5.99 -10.06
CA LEU A 33 0.31 6.29 -11.04
C LEU A 33 1.62 5.68 -10.60
N GLU A 34 2.26 4.91 -11.49
CA GLU A 34 3.59 4.33 -11.28
C GLU A 34 4.57 4.93 -12.29
N ILE A 35 5.81 5.16 -11.87
CA ILE A 35 6.86 5.67 -12.75
C ILE A 35 7.46 4.56 -13.63
N SER A 36 7.45 3.32 -13.12
CA SER A 36 7.89 2.12 -13.84
C SER A 36 6.78 1.51 -14.69
N ASP A 37 7.17 0.74 -15.71
CA ASP A 37 6.26 -0.12 -16.48
C ASP A 37 5.74 -1.32 -15.65
N HIS A 38 6.28 -1.52 -14.44
CA HIS A 38 5.93 -2.62 -13.55
C HIS A 38 5.39 -2.14 -12.21
N ILE A 39 4.28 -2.75 -11.78
CA ILE A 39 3.67 -2.48 -10.47
C ILE A 39 4.63 -2.93 -9.36
N GLY A 40 4.82 -2.07 -8.37
CA GLY A 40 5.60 -2.40 -7.18
C GLY A 40 7.11 -2.46 -7.38
N ASP A 41 7.65 -1.94 -8.49
CA ASP A 41 9.08 -1.88 -8.84
C ASP A 41 9.93 -0.96 -7.93
N GLY A 42 9.57 -0.84 -6.66
CA GLY A 42 10.29 -0.16 -5.59
C GLY A 42 10.72 -1.12 -4.48
N GLY A 43 10.65 -0.68 -3.23
CA GLY A 43 10.96 -1.53 -2.06
C GLY A 43 9.97 -2.70 -1.85
N SER A 44 8.82 -2.70 -2.53
CA SER A 44 7.75 -3.68 -2.31
C SER A 44 8.06 -5.06 -2.90
N THR A 45 8.86 -5.13 -3.97
CA THR A 45 9.33 -6.41 -4.56
C THR A 45 10.69 -6.84 -4.02
N ARG A 46 11.36 -5.98 -3.23
CA ARG A 46 12.75 -6.18 -2.75
C ARG A 46 12.83 -6.44 -1.25
N ASN A 47 11.71 -6.68 -0.57
CA ASN A 47 11.63 -6.90 0.88
C ASN A 47 11.73 -8.37 1.32
N GLY A 48 11.88 -9.31 0.38
CA GLY A 48 12.01 -10.74 0.65
C GLY A 48 10.74 -11.41 1.19
N GLY A 49 9.58 -10.75 1.15
CA GLY A 49 8.28 -11.29 1.56
C GLY A 49 8.12 -11.51 3.07
N GLY A 50 9.07 -11.05 3.88
CA GLY A 50 9.07 -11.31 5.32
C GLY A 50 8.06 -10.47 6.09
N VAL A 51 6.99 -11.09 6.60
CA VAL A 51 6.06 -10.47 7.55
C VAL A 51 6.45 -10.88 8.97
N ARG A 52 7.04 -9.96 9.74
CA ARG A 52 7.53 -10.24 11.10
C ARG A 52 7.10 -9.17 12.09
N GLN A 53 6.85 -9.61 13.33
CA GLN A 53 6.71 -8.75 14.50
C GLN A 53 8.03 -8.64 15.28
N SER A 54 8.91 -9.65 15.18
CA SER A 54 10.21 -9.66 15.85
C SER A 54 11.21 -8.67 15.24
N GLY A 55 12.07 -8.11 16.10
CA GLY A 55 13.17 -7.22 15.68
C GLY A 55 12.71 -5.87 15.13
N ARG A 56 11.48 -5.43 15.42
CA ARG A 56 10.98 -4.10 15.05
C ARG A 56 11.30 -3.05 16.09
N HIS A 57 11.40 -1.80 15.62
CA HIS A 57 11.43 -0.66 16.52
C HIS A 57 10.12 -0.62 17.36
N PRO A 58 10.17 -0.30 18.67
CA PRO A 58 8.97 -0.31 19.52
C PRO A 58 7.80 0.53 18.99
N ALA A 59 8.08 1.62 18.27
CA ALA A 59 7.05 2.46 17.66
C ALA A 59 6.26 1.77 16.54
N GLU A 60 6.81 0.73 15.89
CA GLU A 60 6.15 -0.02 14.82
C GLU A 60 5.39 -1.24 15.33
N LEU A 61 5.67 -1.70 16.55
CA LEU A 61 5.06 -2.91 17.11
C LEU A 61 3.52 -2.85 17.14
N PRO A 62 2.87 -1.73 17.52
CA PRO A 62 1.41 -1.68 17.51
C PRO A 62 0.82 -1.97 16.14
N LEU A 63 1.41 -1.41 15.07
CA LEU A 63 0.95 -1.63 13.70
C LEU A 63 1.19 -3.07 13.24
N ALA A 64 2.35 -3.64 13.56
CA ALA A 64 2.69 -5.02 13.19
C ALA A 64 1.83 -6.07 13.93
N MET A 65 1.41 -5.78 15.16
CA MET A 65 0.47 -6.63 15.90
C MET A 65 -0.94 -6.49 15.34
N TYR A 66 -1.39 -5.27 15.07
CA TYR A 66 -2.69 -4.99 14.49
C TYR A 66 -2.90 -5.72 13.16
N SER A 67 -1.89 -5.74 12.29
CA SER A 67 -1.97 -6.39 10.97
C SER A 67 -2.18 -7.91 11.03
N VAL A 68 -1.81 -8.56 12.15
CA VAL A 68 -2.04 -10.00 12.35
C VAL A 68 -3.38 -10.27 13.02
N GLN A 69 -3.81 -9.38 13.92
CA GLN A 69 -5.08 -9.52 14.64
C GLN A 69 -6.30 -9.26 13.77
N ASN A 70 -6.14 -8.51 12.68
CA ASN A 70 -7.24 -8.02 11.82
C ASN A 70 -7.10 -8.48 10.36
N LEU A 71 -6.56 -9.68 10.15
CA LEU A 71 -6.60 -10.35 8.84
C LEU A 71 -8.03 -10.74 8.46
#